data_AF-A0A520QC62-F1
#
_entry.id   AF-A0A520QC62-F1
#
_cell.length_a   1.000
_cell.length_b   1.000
_cell.length_c   1.000
_cell.angle_alpha   90.00
_cell.angle_beta   90.00
_cell.angle_gamma   90.00
#
_symmetry.space_group_name_H-M   'P 1'
#
loop_
_entity.id
_entity.type
_entity.pdbx_description
1 polymer ?
#
loop_
_entity_poly.entity_id
_entity_poly.type
_entity_poly.pdbx_seq_one_letter_code
_entity_poly.pdbx_strand_id
1 'polypeptide(L)'
;MQEKYRAVVVLLAALLTACAPDEVGECDPEAALELVYTADGVPAFAGQALVNQSCGGGSFCHAGDLPPERRFGAPLGLDFDLSLASTSAELAPEEAARLDREQLRVHRHRGMILEQVASGAMPPRGDVGQSVLSSVTTYDRVGPDGRTFTPLPSAGSPEGQELLRNWLACGSPVVERTVEPSEGENAAGFTVAACERGCVDTTWPAIAQDILAPSCAFSRCHDAEDPEADLDLSLGGADALPALHARLLEGTARGPLCVDDARGAAMIAPGAPEDSLLLQKVDPEALPCGSLMPLGGAALSEQRLCALRAWIACGACADPDDARCAECQREARAECGVVLDEAGQPGCVEETACPGFARPG
;
A
#
# COMPACT_ATOMS: atom_id res chain seq x y z
N MET A 1 48.96 -13.61 -20.24
CA MET A 1 48.28 -13.12 -19.01
C MET A 1 46.96 -12.39 -19.27
N GLN A 2 46.48 -12.23 -20.51
CA GLN A 2 45.25 -11.47 -20.80
C GLN A 2 43.96 -12.32 -20.87
N GLU A 3 44.03 -13.64 -21.07
CA GLU A 3 42.83 -14.48 -21.20
C GLU A 3 42.20 -14.90 -19.87
N LYS A 4 42.99 -15.01 -18.79
CA LYS A 4 42.46 -15.38 -17.45
C LYS A 4 41.67 -14.26 -16.77
N TYR A 5 41.80 -13.01 -17.22
CA TYR A 5 41.07 -11.87 -16.65
C TYR A 5 39.72 -11.62 -17.33
N ARG A 6 39.49 -12.13 -18.55
CA ARG A 6 38.18 -11.99 -19.22
C ARG A 6 37.09 -12.87 -18.60
N ALA A 7 37.44 -14.06 -18.12
CA ALA A 7 36.48 -14.97 -17.48
C ALA A 7 36.00 -14.45 -16.11
N VAL A 8 36.85 -13.73 -15.37
CA VAL A 8 36.50 -13.16 -14.06
C VAL A 8 35.60 -11.93 -14.20
N VAL A 9 35.77 -11.12 -15.26
CA VAL A 9 34.94 -9.94 -15.50
C VAL A 9 33.53 -10.30 -15.97
N VAL A 10 33.36 -11.39 -16.71
CA VAL A 10 32.01 -11.84 -17.14
C VAL A 10 31.24 -12.52 -16.00
N LEU A 11 31.93 -13.16 -15.04
CA LEU A 11 31.27 -13.75 -13.87
C LEU A 11 30.90 -12.71 -12.79
N LEU A 12 31.65 -11.59 -12.67
CA LEU A 12 31.30 -10.50 -11.75
C LEU A 12 30.19 -9.57 -12.29
N ALA A 13 30.04 -9.45 -13.61
CA ALA A 13 29.00 -8.61 -14.21
C ALA A 13 27.59 -9.20 -14.09
N ALA A 14 27.46 -10.51 -13.83
CA ALA A 14 26.17 -11.16 -13.61
C ALA A 14 25.68 -11.11 -12.14
N LEU A 15 26.51 -10.60 -11.21
CA LEU A 15 26.19 -10.47 -9.78
C LEU A 15 25.74 -9.06 -9.37
N LEU A 16 25.71 -8.10 -10.31
CA LEU A 16 25.38 -6.69 -10.05
C LEU A 16 24.00 -6.25 -10.56
N THR A 17 23.13 -7.20 -10.91
CA THR A 17 21.72 -6.95 -11.31
C THR A 17 20.71 -7.71 -10.47
N ALA A 18 21.07 -8.11 -9.25
CA ALA A 18 20.15 -8.76 -8.34
C ALA A 18 19.90 -7.88 -7.11
N CYS A 19 19.16 -6.77 -7.29
CA CYS A 19 18.14 -6.48 -6.28
C CYS A 19 17.27 -7.74 -6.22
N ALA A 20 16.96 -8.23 -5.02
CA ALA A 20 16.11 -9.41 -4.88
C ALA A 20 14.90 -9.24 -5.82
N PRO A 21 14.55 -10.25 -6.63
CA PRO A 21 13.32 -10.16 -7.42
C PRO A 21 12.20 -9.81 -6.45
N ASP A 22 11.28 -8.92 -6.85
CA ASP A 22 10.01 -8.74 -6.15
C ASP A 22 9.54 -10.13 -5.70
N GLU A 23 9.38 -10.35 -4.38
CA GLU A 23 9.16 -11.70 -3.83
C GLU A 23 7.90 -12.38 -4.42
N VAL A 24 7.08 -11.58 -5.11
CA VAL A 24 5.84 -11.95 -5.79
C VAL A 24 5.88 -11.80 -7.32
N GLY A 25 6.99 -11.37 -7.93
CA GLY A 25 7.16 -11.22 -9.38
C GLY A 25 6.50 -9.97 -9.99
N GLU A 26 6.49 -9.90 -11.34
CA GLU A 26 5.97 -8.74 -12.09
C GLU A 26 4.44 -8.63 -12.03
N CYS A 27 3.94 -7.39 -12.09
CA CYS A 27 2.52 -7.05 -12.12
C CYS A 27 1.98 -6.97 -13.56
N ASP A 28 0.86 -7.67 -13.79
CA ASP A 28 -0.07 -7.43 -14.89
C ASP A 28 -1.28 -6.64 -14.34
N PRO A 29 -1.36 -5.32 -14.60
CA PRO A 29 -2.38 -4.47 -14.02
C PRO A 29 -3.78 -4.74 -14.57
N GLU A 30 -3.92 -5.27 -15.78
CA GLU A 30 -5.23 -5.60 -16.35
C GLU A 30 -5.79 -6.85 -15.68
N ALA A 31 -4.97 -7.89 -15.55
CA ALA A 31 -5.36 -9.13 -14.89
C ALA A 31 -5.62 -8.94 -13.38
N ALA A 32 -4.94 -7.99 -12.72
CA ALA A 32 -5.17 -7.70 -11.31
C ALA A 32 -6.53 -7.06 -11.01
N LEU A 33 -7.18 -6.50 -12.04
CA LEU A 33 -8.49 -5.84 -11.95
C LEU A 33 -9.65 -6.73 -12.44
N GLU A 34 -9.42 -8.03 -12.60
CA GLU A 34 -10.49 -8.99 -12.91
C GLU A 34 -11.58 -8.94 -11.84
N LEU A 35 -12.82 -8.60 -12.22
CA LEU A 35 -13.97 -8.56 -11.33
C LEU A 35 -14.65 -9.92 -11.22
N VAL A 36 -14.93 -10.32 -9.99
CA VAL A 36 -15.73 -11.50 -9.62
C VAL A 36 -16.81 -11.13 -8.62
N TYR A 37 -17.83 -11.99 -8.49
CA TYR A 37 -19.04 -11.64 -7.77
C TYR A 37 -19.47 -12.75 -6.82
N THR A 38 -20.04 -12.37 -5.67
CA THR A 38 -20.79 -13.32 -4.85
C THR A 38 -22.12 -13.68 -5.52
N ALA A 39 -22.81 -14.70 -5.00
CA ALA A 39 -24.16 -15.07 -5.46
C ALA A 39 -25.18 -13.91 -5.33
N ASP A 40 -24.96 -13.01 -4.37
CA ASP A 40 -25.80 -11.82 -4.13
C ASP A 40 -25.35 -10.60 -4.97
N GLY A 41 -24.39 -10.78 -5.88
CA GLY A 41 -23.93 -9.74 -6.79
C GLY A 41 -22.93 -8.75 -6.19
N VAL A 42 -22.31 -9.08 -5.05
CA VAL A 42 -21.29 -8.23 -4.43
C VAL A 42 -19.96 -8.39 -5.17
N PRO A 43 -19.38 -7.32 -5.75
CA PRO A 43 -18.14 -7.42 -6.51
C PRO A 43 -16.88 -7.42 -5.62
N ALA A 44 -15.83 -8.05 -6.13
CA ALA A 44 -14.45 -7.91 -5.65
C ALA A 44 -13.47 -8.15 -6.80
N PHE A 45 -12.24 -7.68 -6.69
CA PHE A 45 -11.18 -8.14 -7.60
C PHE A 45 -10.81 -9.59 -7.29
N ALA A 46 -10.38 -10.37 -8.28
CA ALA A 46 -10.11 -11.80 -8.12
C ALA A 46 -9.16 -12.11 -6.95
N GLY A 47 -8.07 -11.34 -6.78
CA GLY A 47 -7.16 -11.51 -5.63
C GLY A 47 -7.76 -11.09 -4.29
N GLN A 48 -8.53 -10.00 -4.25
CA GLN A 48 -9.30 -9.59 -3.05
C GLN A 48 -10.29 -10.68 -2.65
N ALA A 49 -11.03 -11.24 -3.61
CA ALA A 49 -11.97 -12.33 -3.42
C ALA A 49 -11.28 -13.59 -2.88
N LEU A 50 -10.11 -13.94 -3.41
CA LEU A 50 -9.30 -15.06 -2.91
C LEU A 50 -8.95 -14.89 -1.44
N VAL A 51 -8.52 -13.71 -1.01
CA VAL A 51 -8.22 -13.40 0.40
C VAL A 51 -9.50 -13.47 1.26
N ASN A 52 -10.60 -12.87 0.80
CA ASN A 52 -11.87 -12.88 1.53
C ASN A 52 -12.41 -14.30 1.75
N GLN A 53 -12.40 -15.14 0.70
CA GLN A 53 -12.95 -16.49 0.79
C GLN A 53 -11.99 -17.51 1.42
N SER A 54 -10.69 -17.22 1.50
CA SER A 54 -9.67 -18.20 1.94
C SER A 54 -9.00 -17.87 3.27
N CYS A 55 -8.92 -16.59 3.66
CA CYS A 55 -8.02 -16.17 4.73
C CYS A 55 -8.74 -15.54 5.92
N GLY A 56 -9.79 -14.75 5.71
CA GLY A 56 -10.56 -14.28 6.85
C GLY A 56 -11.84 -13.52 6.52
N GLY A 57 -11.82 -12.65 5.51
CA GLY A 57 -13.02 -11.93 5.05
C GLY A 57 -13.86 -11.34 6.19
N GLY A 58 -13.19 -10.86 7.24
CA GLY A 58 -13.82 -10.28 8.44
C GLY A 58 -14.53 -11.26 9.39
N SER A 59 -14.52 -12.57 9.15
CA SER A 59 -15.37 -13.53 9.88
C SER A 59 -14.67 -14.77 10.44
N PHE A 60 -13.48 -15.13 9.95
CA PHE A 60 -12.74 -16.32 10.38
C PHE A 60 -11.23 -16.09 10.37
N CYS A 61 -10.45 -16.95 11.04
CA CYS A 61 -8.98 -16.99 11.09
C CYS A 61 -8.29 -15.62 11.28
N HIS A 62 -8.14 -14.85 10.21
CA HIS A 62 -7.59 -13.49 10.17
C HIS A 62 -8.66 -12.39 10.30
N ALA A 63 -9.61 -12.53 11.23
CA ALA A 63 -10.57 -11.46 11.54
C ALA A 63 -10.26 -10.81 12.90
N GLY A 64 -10.38 -9.47 12.95
CA GLY A 64 -9.94 -8.64 14.08
C GLY A 64 -10.56 -9.05 15.42
N ASP A 65 -11.87 -9.23 15.43
CA ASP A 65 -12.64 -9.42 16.67
C ASP A 65 -12.73 -10.89 17.13
N LEU A 66 -11.99 -11.79 16.49
CA LEU A 66 -12.02 -13.19 16.89
C LEU A 66 -11.18 -13.46 18.14
N PRO A 67 -11.73 -14.19 19.12
CA PRO A 67 -10.94 -14.65 20.26
C PRO A 67 -9.86 -15.64 19.78
N PRO A 68 -8.71 -15.75 20.49
CA PRO A 68 -7.56 -16.54 20.05
C PRO A 68 -7.88 -17.99 19.62
N GLU A 69 -8.85 -18.62 20.27
CA GLU A 69 -9.25 -20.01 20.01
C GLU A 69 -9.95 -20.18 18.65
N ARG A 70 -10.51 -19.09 18.09
CA ARG A 70 -11.19 -19.06 16.78
C ARG A 70 -10.30 -18.56 15.65
N ARG A 71 -9.05 -18.18 15.96
CA ARG A 71 -8.06 -17.74 14.96
C ARG A 71 -7.26 -18.91 14.37
N PHE A 72 -7.36 -20.11 14.98
CA PHE A 72 -6.74 -21.35 14.47
C PHE A 72 -5.25 -21.22 14.14
N GLY A 73 -4.52 -20.45 14.95
CA GLY A 73 -3.09 -20.19 14.76
C GLY A 73 -2.78 -18.90 13.98
N ALA A 74 -3.78 -18.20 13.43
CA ALA A 74 -3.59 -16.87 12.89
C ALA A 74 -3.19 -15.88 14.01
N PRO A 75 -2.11 -15.10 13.84
CA PRO A 75 -1.64 -14.14 14.84
C PRO A 75 -2.69 -13.08 15.19
N LEU A 76 -2.69 -12.62 16.44
CA LEU A 76 -3.47 -11.47 16.86
C LEU A 76 -2.97 -10.22 16.15
N GLY A 77 -3.88 -9.41 15.60
CA GLY A 77 -3.56 -8.18 14.88
C GLY A 77 -2.98 -8.40 13.47
N LEU A 78 -2.98 -9.63 12.95
CA LEU A 78 -2.78 -9.91 11.52
C LEU A 78 -4.14 -10.23 10.91
N ASP A 79 -4.86 -9.18 10.53
CA ASP A 79 -6.23 -9.26 10.02
C ASP A 79 -6.27 -9.12 8.51
N PHE A 80 -7.20 -9.79 7.84
CA PHE A 80 -7.36 -9.79 6.38
C PHE A 80 -8.84 -9.60 6.04
N ASP A 81 -9.41 -8.52 6.57
CA ASP A 81 -10.77 -8.10 6.23
C ASP A 81 -10.75 -7.13 5.07
N LEU A 82 -10.88 -7.68 3.86
CA LEU A 82 -11.03 -6.91 2.62
C LEU A 82 -12.48 -6.89 2.14
N SER A 83 -13.45 -7.06 3.03
CA SER A 83 -14.86 -6.87 2.69
C SER A 83 -15.12 -5.41 2.30
N LEU A 84 -16.08 -5.20 1.38
CA LEU A 84 -16.45 -3.86 0.93
C LEU A 84 -16.76 -2.94 2.11
N ALA A 85 -16.39 -1.67 1.98
CA ALA A 85 -16.74 -0.66 2.96
C ALA A 85 -18.24 -0.32 2.92
N SER A 86 -18.85 -0.39 1.73
CA SER A 86 -20.28 -0.12 1.55
C SER A 86 -20.83 -0.84 0.31
N THR A 87 -22.09 -1.27 0.38
CA THR A 87 -22.88 -1.73 -0.78
C THR A 87 -23.86 -0.66 -1.28
N SER A 88 -23.76 0.55 -0.75
CA SER A 88 -24.54 1.71 -1.18
C SER A 88 -23.61 2.81 -1.72
N ALA A 89 -24.23 3.81 -2.36
CA ALA A 89 -23.53 5.03 -2.76
C ALA A 89 -23.04 5.87 -1.56
N GLU A 90 -23.58 5.60 -0.36
CA GLU A 90 -23.22 6.33 0.85
C GLU A 90 -21.86 5.89 1.37
N LEU A 91 -21.06 6.88 1.74
CA LEU A 91 -19.77 6.69 2.38
C LEU A 91 -19.98 6.10 3.79
N ALA A 92 -19.24 5.04 4.11
CA ALA A 92 -19.11 4.49 5.46
C ALA A 92 -17.66 4.74 5.96
N PRO A 93 -17.37 5.86 6.64
CA PRO A 93 -15.99 6.28 6.94
C PRO A 93 -15.18 5.32 7.83
N GLU A 94 -15.84 4.60 8.74
CA GLU A 94 -15.15 3.65 9.62
C GLU A 94 -14.75 2.38 8.87
N GLU A 95 -15.68 1.84 8.08
CA GLU A 95 -15.45 0.66 7.21
C GLU A 95 -14.46 0.96 6.09
N ALA A 96 -14.48 2.20 5.61
CA ALA A 96 -13.52 2.75 4.70
C ALA A 96 -12.09 2.69 5.23
N ALA A 97 -11.90 3.23 6.44
CA ALA A 97 -10.63 3.24 7.11
C ALA A 97 -10.17 1.82 7.49
N ARG A 98 -11.09 0.91 7.80
CA ARG A 98 -10.78 -0.52 7.97
C ARG A 98 -10.20 -1.09 6.68
N LEU A 99 -10.91 -0.97 5.56
CA LEU A 99 -10.49 -1.57 4.29
C LEU A 99 -9.12 -1.05 3.83
N ASP A 100 -8.83 0.24 3.98
CA ASP A 100 -7.52 0.83 3.68
C ASP A 100 -6.40 0.22 4.54
N ARG A 101 -6.59 0.16 5.87
CA ARG A 101 -5.62 -0.47 6.78
C ARG A 101 -5.36 -1.92 6.44
N GLU A 102 -6.40 -2.70 6.12
CA GLU A 102 -6.24 -4.12 5.83
C GLU A 102 -5.67 -4.36 4.42
N GLN A 103 -5.98 -3.52 3.42
CA GLN A 103 -5.31 -3.55 2.12
C GLN A 103 -3.80 -3.34 2.28
N LEU A 104 -3.39 -2.28 3.00
CA LEU A 104 -1.99 -1.98 3.28
C LEU A 104 -1.32 -3.13 4.04
N ARG A 105 -2.02 -3.73 5.00
CA ARG A 105 -1.52 -4.89 5.73
C ARG A 105 -1.30 -6.09 4.83
N VAL A 106 -2.25 -6.43 3.96
CA VAL A 106 -2.11 -7.53 3.00
C VAL A 106 -0.95 -7.27 2.06
N HIS A 107 -0.85 -6.06 1.49
CA HIS A 107 0.24 -5.71 0.60
C HIS A 107 1.61 -5.73 1.30
N ARG A 108 1.68 -5.29 2.56
CA ARG A 108 2.90 -5.36 3.40
C ARG A 108 3.35 -6.81 3.63
N HIS A 109 2.41 -7.74 3.78
CA HIS A 109 2.72 -9.15 4.05
C HIS A 109 2.72 -10.02 2.78
N ARG A 110 2.75 -9.42 1.58
CA ARG A 110 2.57 -10.11 0.29
C ARG A 110 3.50 -11.32 0.08
N GLY A 111 4.79 -11.19 0.37
CA GLY A 111 5.76 -12.28 0.23
C GLY A 111 5.43 -13.46 1.14
N MET A 112 5.15 -13.18 2.42
CA MET A 112 4.74 -14.19 3.39
C MET A 112 3.40 -14.83 3.03
N ILE A 113 2.41 -14.04 2.60
CA ILE A 113 1.10 -14.57 2.17
C ILE A 113 1.30 -15.54 1.01
N LEU A 114 2.05 -15.13 -0.02
CA LEU A 114 2.30 -15.97 -1.18
C LEU A 114 3.07 -17.24 -0.80
N GLU A 115 4.10 -17.15 0.04
CA GLU A 115 4.88 -18.29 0.51
C GLU A 115 4.02 -19.30 1.30
N GLN A 116 3.19 -18.82 2.22
CA GLN A 116 2.32 -19.69 3.03
C GLN A 116 1.26 -20.39 2.18
N VAL A 117 0.74 -19.72 1.15
CA VAL A 117 -0.21 -20.32 0.20
C VAL A 117 0.49 -21.33 -0.73
N ALA A 118 1.64 -20.96 -1.29
CA ALA A 118 2.41 -21.81 -2.20
C ALA A 118 2.92 -23.09 -1.52
N SER A 119 3.35 -22.99 -0.25
CA SER A 119 3.74 -24.14 0.57
C SER A 119 2.54 -25.00 1.01
N GLY A 120 1.31 -24.47 0.88
CA GLY A 120 0.09 -25.12 1.33
C GLY A 120 -0.07 -25.12 2.86
N ALA A 121 0.70 -24.30 3.57
CA ALA A 121 0.55 -24.07 5.00
C ALA A 121 -0.72 -23.27 5.31
N MET A 122 -1.10 -22.36 4.41
CA MET A 122 -2.31 -21.55 4.49
C MET A 122 -3.17 -21.66 3.21
N PRO A 123 -4.51 -21.61 3.33
CA PRO A 123 -5.25 -21.84 4.57
C PRO A 123 -4.99 -23.24 5.15
N PRO A 124 -5.13 -23.43 6.48
CA PRO A 124 -4.76 -24.67 7.14
C PRO A 124 -5.58 -25.84 6.58
N ARG A 125 -4.92 -26.99 6.35
CA ARG A 125 -5.57 -28.21 5.85
C ARG A 125 -6.24 -29.00 6.98
N GLY A 126 -7.10 -29.95 6.59
CA GLY A 126 -7.80 -30.86 7.52
C GLY A 126 -9.17 -30.37 7.94
N ASP A 127 -9.77 -31.04 8.93
CA ASP A 127 -11.17 -30.84 9.33
C ASP A 127 -11.48 -29.40 9.77
N VAL A 128 -10.51 -28.71 10.38
CA VAL A 128 -10.64 -27.31 10.80
C VAL A 128 -10.77 -26.38 9.59
N GLY A 129 -9.85 -26.48 8.64
CA GLY A 129 -9.91 -25.67 7.41
C GLY A 129 -11.14 -25.99 6.56
N GLN A 130 -11.48 -27.27 6.40
CA GLN A 130 -12.66 -27.67 5.64
C GLN A 130 -13.96 -27.18 6.28
N SER A 131 -14.09 -27.27 7.61
CA SER A 131 -15.30 -26.83 8.30
C SER A 131 -15.49 -25.31 8.19
N VAL A 132 -14.43 -24.52 8.38
CA VAL A 132 -14.48 -23.06 8.24
C VAL A 132 -14.80 -22.67 6.79
N LEU A 133 -14.03 -23.19 5.83
CA LEU A 133 -14.17 -22.82 4.40
C LEU A 133 -15.46 -23.34 3.75
N SER A 134 -16.15 -24.31 4.35
CA SER A 134 -17.44 -24.80 3.83
C SER A 134 -18.60 -23.81 3.97
N SER A 135 -18.45 -22.78 4.81
CA SER A 135 -19.51 -21.83 5.16
C SER A 135 -19.17 -20.38 4.80
N VAL A 136 -18.07 -20.16 4.08
CA VAL A 136 -17.63 -18.82 3.66
C VAL A 136 -18.36 -18.37 2.40
N THR A 137 -18.45 -17.07 2.23
CA THR A 137 -18.90 -16.46 0.97
C THR A 137 -17.90 -16.79 -0.14
N THR A 138 -18.40 -17.41 -1.20
CA THR A 138 -17.62 -17.73 -2.41
C THR A 138 -17.88 -16.71 -3.51
N TYR A 139 -16.91 -16.60 -4.41
CA TYR A 139 -17.01 -15.73 -5.58
C TYR A 139 -16.97 -16.55 -6.87
N ASP A 140 -17.71 -16.07 -7.87
CA ASP A 140 -17.80 -16.63 -9.20
C ASP A 140 -17.34 -15.61 -10.24
N ARG A 141 -16.65 -16.09 -11.28
CA ARG A 141 -16.50 -15.36 -12.54
C ARG A 141 -17.82 -15.36 -13.28
N VAL A 142 -18.18 -14.20 -13.80
CA VAL A 142 -19.34 -14.02 -14.68
C VAL A 142 -18.86 -14.04 -16.13
N GLY A 143 -19.40 -14.97 -16.92
CA GLY A 143 -19.10 -15.08 -18.34
C GLY A 143 -19.58 -13.87 -19.14
N PRO A 144 -19.10 -13.69 -20.39
CA PRO A 144 -19.49 -12.56 -21.24
C PRO A 144 -20.99 -12.47 -21.55
N ASP A 145 -21.74 -13.55 -21.32
CA ASP A 145 -23.18 -13.63 -21.47
C ASP A 145 -23.96 -13.05 -20.27
N GLY A 146 -23.25 -12.68 -19.19
CA GLY A 146 -23.84 -12.21 -17.93
C GLY A 146 -24.64 -13.28 -17.17
N ARG A 147 -24.51 -14.55 -17.55
CA ARG A 147 -25.39 -15.65 -17.08
C ARG A 147 -24.63 -16.90 -16.69
N THR A 148 -23.44 -17.10 -17.23
CA THR A 148 -22.58 -18.21 -16.88
C THR A 148 -21.75 -17.84 -15.66
N PHE A 149 -21.91 -18.59 -14.57
CA PHE A 149 -21.15 -18.41 -13.34
C PHE A 149 -20.16 -19.56 -13.18
N THR A 150 -18.89 -19.24 -13.03
CA THR A 150 -17.82 -20.23 -12.83
C THR A 150 -17.12 -19.94 -11.50
N PRO A 151 -17.06 -20.91 -10.56
CA PRO A 151 -16.39 -20.71 -9.29
C PRO A 151 -14.95 -20.22 -9.45
N LEU A 152 -14.60 -19.19 -8.68
CA LEU A 152 -13.22 -18.74 -8.58
C LEU A 152 -12.35 -19.89 -8.05
N PRO A 153 -11.15 -20.12 -8.62
CA PRO A 153 -10.27 -21.17 -8.15
C PRO A 153 -9.92 -21.00 -6.67
N SER A 154 -9.54 -22.10 -6.00
CA SER A 154 -9.03 -21.99 -4.63
C SER A 154 -7.66 -21.34 -4.63
N ALA A 155 -7.34 -20.57 -3.57
CA ALA A 155 -6.03 -19.90 -3.43
C ALA A 155 -4.85 -20.89 -3.50
N GLY A 156 -5.04 -22.14 -3.10
CA GLY A 156 -4.01 -23.19 -3.17
C GLY A 156 -3.85 -23.87 -4.53
N SER A 157 -4.73 -23.60 -5.50
CA SER A 157 -4.61 -24.13 -6.87
C SER A 157 -3.60 -23.33 -7.71
N PRO A 158 -3.01 -23.89 -8.79
CA PRO A 158 -2.07 -23.14 -9.63
C PRO A 158 -2.63 -21.82 -10.18
N GLU A 159 -3.90 -21.85 -10.59
CA GLU A 159 -4.58 -20.65 -11.10
C GLU A 159 -4.85 -19.64 -9.98
N GLY A 160 -5.36 -20.09 -8.83
CA GLY A 160 -5.59 -19.20 -7.69
C GLY A 160 -4.30 -18.60 -7.13
N GLN A 161 -3.20 -19.36 -7.11
CA GLN A 161 -1.89 -18.85 -6.72
C GLN A 161 -1.40 -17.77 -7.69
N GLU A 162 -1.60 -17.95 -9.00
CA GLU A 162 -1.20 -16.95 -10.00
C GLU A 162 -2.04 -15.67 -9.90
N LEU A 163 -3.36 -15.79 -9.72
CA LEU A 163 -4.24 -14.65 -9.48
C LEU A 163 -3.83 -13.88 -8.22
N LEU A 164 -3.57 -14.60 -7.12
CA LEU A 164 -3.13 -14.02 -5.86
C LEU A 164 -1.76 -13.34 -6.02
N ARG A 165 -0.80 -14.02 -6.66
CA ARG A 165 0.54 -13.50 -6.94
C ARG A 165 0.47 -12.20 -7.72
N ASN A 166 -0.24 -12.20 -8.84
CA ASN A 166 -0.37 -11.03 -9.70
C ASN A 166 -1.03 -9.86 -8.96
N TRP A 167 -2.11 -10.13 -8.25
CA TRP A 167 -2.82 -9.12 -7.47
C TRP A 167 -1.95 -8.51 -6.35
N LEU A 168 -1.18 -9.34 -5.64
CA LEU A 168 -0.23 -8.91 -4.62
C LEU A 168 0.92 -8.07 -5.22
N ALA A 169 1.41 -8.44 -6.40
CA ALA A 169 2.42 -7.70 -7.15
C ALA A 169 1.91 -6.33 -7.62
N CYS A 170 0.61 -6.19 -7.86
CA CYS A 170 -0.02 -4.97 -8.36
C CYS A 170 -0.51 -4.01 -7.25
N GLY A 171 0.03 -4.10 -6.03
CA GLY A 171 -0.39 -3.22 -4.94
C GLY A 171 -1.65 -3.67 -4.21
N SER A 172 -2.12 -4.89 -4.46
CA SER A 172 -3.33 -5.46 -3.83
C SER A 172 -4.57 -4.57 -3.99
N PRO A 173 -4.96 -4.18 -5.22
CA PRO A 173 -6.09 -3.27 -5.43
C PRO A 173 -7.38 -3.85 -4.83
N VAL A 174 -8.25 -3.00 -4.28
CA VAL A 174 -9.53 -3.43 -3.70
C VAL A 174 -10.69 -2.70 -4.34
N VAL A 175 -11.80 -3.43 -4.54
CA VAL A 175 -13.10 -2.82 -4.71
C VAL A 175 -13.52 -2.32 -3.33
N GLU A 176 -13.84 -1.04 -3.26
CA GLU A 176 -14.14 -0.38 -2.00
C GLU A 176 -15.62 -0.34 -1.69
N ARG A 177 -16.42 0.02 -2.70
CA ARG A 177 -17.85 0.19 -2.60
C ARG A 177 -18.53 -0.29 -3.87
N THR A 178 -19.82 -0.54 -3.80
CA THR A 178 -20.64 -0.81 -4.98
C THR A 178 -21.96 -0.06 -4.90
N VAL A 179 -22.58 0.20 -6.05
CA VAL A 179 -23.94 0.74 -6.16
C VAL A 179 -24.83 -0.28 -6.88
N GLU A 180 -26.11 -0.32 -6.51
CA GLU A 180 -27.07 -1.17 -7.19
C GLU A 180 -27.10 -0.86 -8.71
N PRO A 181 -27.08 -1.88 -9.58
CA PRO A 181 -27.23 -1.68 -11.02
C PRO A 181 -28.55 -1.00 -11.36
N SER A 182 -28.54 -0.04 -12.27
CA SER A 182 -29.77 0.48 -12.86
C SER A 182 -30.38 -0.54 -13.84
N GLU A 183 -31.71 -0.64 -13.95
CA GLU A 183 -32.37 -1.63 -14.82
C GLU A 183 -31.87 -1.52 -16.28
N GLY A 184 -31.21 -2.57 -16.77
CA GLY A 184 -30.72 -2.67 -18.15
C GLY A 184 -29.22 -2.46 -18.33
N GLU A 185 -28.48 -2.11 -17.28
CA GLU A 185 -27.01 -2.00 -17.30
C GLU A 185 -26.36 -3.23 -16.66
N ASN A 186 -25.75 -4.09 -17.48
CA ASN A 186 -24.83 -5.13 -17.00
C ASN A 186 -23.45 -4.50 -16.77
N ALA A 187 -23.26 -3.78 -15.67
CA ALA A 187 -21.93 -3.55 -15.10
C ALA A 187 -22.11 -2.95 -13.72
N ALA A 188 -21.63 -3.65 -12.70
CA ALA A 188 -21.31 -3.03 -11.43
C ALA A 188 -20.52 -1.74 -11.72
N GLY A 189 -20.94 -0.63 -11.12
CA GLY A 189 -20.25 0.64 -11.22
C GLY A 189 -18.79 0.44 -10.80
N PHE A 190 -17.90 0.55 -11.79
CA PHE A 190 -16.46 0.47 -11.58
C PHE A 190 -16.03 1.59 -10.63
N THR A 191 -15.69 1.26 -9.39
CA THR A 191 -14.86 2.11 -8.54
C THR A 191 -13.46 1.53 -8.53
N VAL A 192 -12.55 2.33 -9.09
CA VAL A 192 -11.09 2.17 -9.06
C VAL A 192 -10.64 1.89 -7.63
N ALA A 193 -9.49 1.19 -7.51
CA ALA A 193 -8.73 0.95 -6.27
C ALA A 193 -9.03 1.99 -5.21
N ALA A 194 -9.32 1.53 -3.97
CA ALA A 194 -9.50 2.38 -2.78
C ALA A 194 -8.85 3.72 -3.05
N CYS A 195 -9.67 4.73 -3.35
CA CYS A 195 -9.15 6.07 -3.50
C CYS A 195 -8.24 6.25 -2.29
N GLU A 196 -7.00 6.69 -2.47
CA GLU A 196 -6.10 6.84 -1.34
C GLU A 196 -6.79 7.77 -0.34
N ARG A 197 -7.48 7.18 0.64
CA ARG A 197 -8.38 7.85 1.58
C ARG A 197 -7.60 8.21 2.83
N GLY A 198 -6.31 8.43 2.67
CA GLY A 198 -5.46 9.02 3.66
C GLY A 198 -5.23 10.45 3.27
N CYS A 199 -6.12 11.35 3.70
CA CYS A 199 -5.70 12.72 3.77
C CYS A 199 -4.82 12.87 5.01
N VAL A 200 -3.56 13.21 4.77
CA VAL A 200 -2.54 13.34 5.81
C VAL A 200 -2.42 14.81 6.17
N ASP A 201 -2.47 15.12 7.48
CA ASP A 201 -2.17 16.45 7.97
C ASP A 201 -0.73 16.84 7.59
N THR A 202 -0.47 18.13 7.39
CA THR A 202 0.83 18.64 6.93
C THR A 202 1.90 18.66 8.05
N THR A 203 1.69 17.90 9.12
CA THR A 203 2.51 17.90 10.33
C THR A 203 3.43 16.70 10.38
N TRP A 204 4.57 16.85 11.06
CA TRP A 204 5.55 15.77 11.18
C TRP A 204 4.97 14.46 11.76
N PRO A 205 4.18 14.48 12.85
CA PRO A 205 3.60 13.24 13.37
C PRO A 205 2.75 12.49 12.33
N ALA A 206 1.92 13.21 11.57
CA ALA A 206 1.08 12.63 10.53
C ALA A 206 1.92 12.12 9.35
N ILE A 207 2.89 12.89 8.87
CA ILE A 207 3.78 12.44 7.79
C ILE A 207 4.55 11.17 8.18
N ALA A 208 5.11 11.13 9.38
CA ALA A 208 5.85 9.97 9.85
C ALA A 208 4.96 8.72 9.99
N GLN A 209 3.75 8.88 10.53
CA GLN A 209 2.85 7.76 10.84
C GLN A 209 2.01 7.29 9.65
N ASP A 210 1.63 8.21 8.76
CA ASP A 210 0.64 7.96 7.71
C ASP A 210 1.26 7.94 6.30
N ILE A 211 2.52 8.39 6.15
CA ILE A 211 3.27 8.31 4.89
C ILE A 211 4.49 7.38 5.04
N LEU A 212 5.45 7.75 5.91
CA LEU A 212 6.77 7.10 5.94
C LEU A 212 6.72 5.68 6.52
N ALA A 213 6.12 5.51 7.70
CA ALA A 213 6.01 4.21 8.33
C ALA A 213 5.23 3.17 7.50
N PRO A 214 4.06 3.49 6.90
CA PRO A 214 3.27 2.50 6.19
C PRO A 214 3.82 2.17 4.80
N SER A 215 4.39 3.16 4.10
CA SER A 215 4.73 3.06 2.67
C SER A 215 6.23 2.91 2.40
N CYS A 216 7.09 3.21 3.37
CA CYS A 216 8.54 3.22 3.16
C CYS A 216 9.28 2.33 4.17
N ALA A 217 8.85 2.26 5.43
CA ALA A 217 9.53 1.54 6.50
C ALA A 217 9.23 0.03 6.56
N PHE A 218 9.36 -0.68 5.42
CA PHE A 218 9.06 -2.10 5.31
C PHE A 218 10.30 -2.97 5.11
N SER A 219 10.13 -4.26 5.42
CA SER A 219 11.19 -5.25 5.52
C SER A 219 12.08 -5.28 4.28
N ARG A 220 13.32 -4.82 4.44
CA ARG A 220 14.41 -4.72 3.43
C ARG A 220 14.40 -3.54 2.47
N CYS A 221 13.65 -2.47 2.73
CA CYS A 221 13.84 -1.20 1.99
C CYS A 221 14.28 -0.08 2.92
N HIS A 222 13.52 0.26 3.96
CA HIS A 222 13.93 1.29 4.93
C HIS A 222 13.52 0.93 6.37
N ASP A 223 13.86 -0.28 6.82
CA ASP A 223 13.55 -0.78 8.17
C ASP A 223 14.73 -0.65 9.16
N ALA A 224 14.57 -1.16 10.38
CA ALA A 224 15.60 -1.14 11.42
C ALA A 224 16.61 -2.31 11.35
N GLU A 225 16.36 -3.34 10.54
CA GLU A 225 17.16 -4.57 10.52
C GLU A 225 18.23 -4.55 9.44
N ASP A 226 17.86 -4.25 8.20
CA ASP A 226 18.75 -4.17 7.03
C ASP A 226 18.26 -3.08 6.05
N PRO A 227 18.38 -1.79 6.42
CA PRO A 227 17.88 -0.70 5.61
C PRO A 227 18.72 -0.46 4.36
N GLU A 228 18.05 -0.25 3.23
CA GLU A 228 18.73 0.20 2.02
C GLU A 228 19.28 1.61 2.19
N ALA A 229 20.50 1.77 1.67
CA ALA A 229 21.30 2.99 1.81
C ALA A 229 21.50 3.45 3.27
N ASP A 230 21.42 2.55 4.25
CA ASP A 230 21.53 2.84 5.69
C ASP A 230 20.48 3.87 6.19
N LEU A 231 19.29 3.85 5.58
CA LEU A 231 18.16 4.68 5.96
C LEU A 231 17.04 3.84 6.61
N ASP A 232 16.94 3.92 7.92
CA ASP A 232 15.83 3.39 8.71
C ASP A 232 14.72 4.46 8.83
N LEU A 233 13.49 4.11 8.45
CA LEU A 233 12.29 4.95 8.56
C LEU A 233 11.26 4.40 9.56
N SER A 234 11.62 3.34 10.30
CA SER A 234 10.71 2.66 11.22
C SER A 234 10.41 3.50 12.47
N LEU A 235 9.19 3.35 12.99
CA LEU A 235 8.76 3.96 14.25
C LEU A 235 8.81 2.89 15.36
N GLY A 236 9.94 2.81 16.08
CA GLY A 236 10.14 1.88 17.19
C GLY A 236 10.41 2.56 18.54
N GLY A 237 9.46 2.48 19.47
CA GLY A 237 9.59 3.01 20.84
C GLY A 237 9.14 4.47 21.02
N ALA A 238 9.18 4.96 22.27
CA ALA A 238 8.61 6.26 22.64
C ALA A 238 9.35 7.47 22.02
N ASP A 239 10.64 7.32 21.71
CA ASP A 239 11.48 8.38 21.16
C ASP A 239 11.62 8.30 19.62
N ALA A 240 10.87 7.43 18.96
CA ALA A 240 11.04 7.14 17.54
C ALA A 240 10.73 8.35 16.63
N LEU A 241 9.64 9.07 16.90
CA LEU A 241 9.24 10.24 16.12
C LEU A 241 10.31 11.36 16.10
N PRO A 242 10.81 11.86 17.25
CA PRO A 242 11.86 12.88 17.24
C PRO A 242 13.21 12.35 16.72
N ALA A 243 13.54 11.08 16.95
CA ALA A 243 14.77 10.49 16.43
C ALA A 243 14.76 10.37 14.90
N LEU A 244 13.64 9.91 14.32
CA LEU A 244 13.46 9.83 12.87
C LEU A 244 13.49 11.22 12.24
N HIS A 245 12.86 12.20 12.87
CA HIS A 245 12.90 13.60 12.42
C HIS A 245 14.33 14.11 12.31
N ALA A 246 15.12 13.99 13.39
CA ALA A 246 16.51 14.42 13.42
C ALA A 246 17.36 13.69 12.36
N ARG A 247 17.17 12.38 12.22
CA ARG A 247 17.86 11.55 11.21
C ARG A 247 17.61 12.07 9.79
N LEU A 248 16.38 12.45 9.45
CA LEU A 248 16.04 12.97 8.13
C LEU A 248 16.59 14.38 7.88
N LEU A 249 16.67 15.22 8.91
CA LEU A 249 17.24 16.57 8.78
C LEU A 249 18.77 16.58 8.71
N GLU A 250 19.43 15.67 9.42
CA GLU A 250 20.89 15.56 9.47
C GLU A 250 21.44 14.64 8.37
N GLY A 251 20.57 13.82 7.78
CA GLY A 251 20.91 12.81 6.80
C GLY A 251 21.24 13.39 5.41
N THR A 252 22.15 12.70 4.72
CA THR A 252 22.49 12.98 3.32
C THR A 252 22.41 11.72 2.48
N ALA A 253 22.18 11.89 1.18
CA ALA A 253 22.14 10.82 0.20
C ALA A 253 23.42 9.97 0.29
N ARG A 254 23.25 8.64 0.39
CA ARG A 254 24.37 7.69 0.37
C ARG A 254 24.43 6.84 -0.90
N GLY A 255 23.35 6.84 -1.68
CA GLY A 255 23.25 6.07 -2.92
C GLY A 255 24.13 6.67 -4.03
N PRO A 256 24.89 5.86 -4.77
CA PRO A 256 25.87 6.35 -5.76
C PRO A 256 25.24 7.10 -6.94
N LEU A 257 23.92 6.93 -7.15
CA LEU A 257 23.18 7.59 -8.23
C LEU A 257 22.76 9.02 -7.86
N CYS A 258 22.70 9.36 -6.58
CA CYS A 258 22.20 10.65 -6.07
C CYS A 258 23.29 11.47 -5.37
N VAL A 259 24.56 11.11 -5.60
CA VAL A 259 25.73 11.78 -5.01
C VAL A 259 26.59 12.31 -6.15
N ASP A 260 26.29 13.53 -6.59
CA ASP A 260 27.11 14.26 -7.56
C ASP A 260 28.00 15.24 -6.78
N ASP A 261 29.16 14.79 -6.25
CA ASP A 261 30.24 15.67 -5.75
C ASP A 261 30.39 15.87 -4.22
N ALA A 262 30.59 14.77 -3.47
CA ALA A 262 31.16 14.74 -2.10
C ALA A 262 30.38 15.48 -0.99
N ARG A 263 29.21 16.05 -1.29
CA ARG A 263 28.22 16.55 -0.33
C ARG A 263 26.89 15.94 -0.74
N GLY A 264 26.60 14.72 -0.29
CA GLY A 264 25.37 14.01 -0.68
C GLY A 264 24.15 14.91 -0.51
N ALA A 265 23.18 14.82 -1.43
CA ALA A 265 21.96 15.64 -1.38
C ALA A 265 21.30 15.52 0.01
N ALA A 266 20.85 16.64 0.57
CA ALA A 266 20.17 16.61 1.87
C ALA A 266 18.94 15.71 1.77
N MET A 267 18.72 14.83 2.75
CA MET A 267 17.51 14.00 2.79
C MET A 267 16.27 14.89 2.86
N ILE A 268 16.31 15.89 3.75
CA ILE A 268 15.36 17.00 3.83
C ILE A 268 16.15 18.32 3.88
N ALA A 269 15.75 19.28 3.06
CA ALA A 269 16.21 20.66 3.10
C ALA A 269 15.06 21.57 3.60
N PRO A 270 15.03 21.95 4.89
CA PRO A 270 13.98 22.81 5.44
C PRO A 270 13.79 24.10 4.64
N GLY A 271 12.56 24.38 4.22
CA GLY A 271 12.21 25.55 3.41
C GLY A 271 12.53 25.42 1.93
N ALA A 272 13.11 24.29 1.48
CA ALA A 272 13.48 24.04 0.10
C ALA A 272 13.03 22.64 -0.35
N PRO A 273 11.73 22.46 -0.67
CA PRO A 273 11.19 21.16 -1.09
C PRO A 273 11.90 20.57 -2.31
N GLU A 274 12.20 21.40 -3.30
CA GLU A 274 12.86 20.99 -4.53
C GLU A 274 14.31 20.52 -4.33
N ASP A 275 14.94 20.93 -3.22
CA ASP A 275 16.29 20.51 -2.83
C ASP A 275 16.29 19.30 -1.88
N SER A 276 15.10 18.77 -1.55
CA SER A 276 14.93 17.66 -0.60
C SER A 276 14.86 16.32 -1.32
N LEU A 277 15.84 15.45 -1.07
CA LEU A 277 15.91 14.14 -1.72
C LEU A 277 14.67 13.28 -1.46
N LEU A 278 14.08 13.35 -0.27
CA LEU A 278 12.87 12.57 0.03
C LEU A 278 11.75 12.87 -0.97
N LEU A 279 11.49 14.15 -1.25
CA LEU A 279 10.43 14.57 -2.17
C LEU A 279 10.77 14.17 -3.61
N GLN A 280 12.01 14.43 -4.02
CA GLN A 280 12.57 13.97 -5.30
C GLN A 280 12.42 12.46 -5.52
N LYS A 281 12.45 11.66 -4.45
CA LYS A 281 12.32 10.20 -4.54
C LYS A 281 10.88 9.71 -4.65
N VAL A 282 9.89 10.48 -4.24
CA VAL A 282 8.49 10.06 -4.22
C VAL A 282 7.60 10.78 -5.23
N ASP A 283 8.07 11.90 -5.77
CA ASP A 283 7.39 12.68 -6.79
C ASP A 283 7.89 12.29 -8.21
N PRO A 284 7.04 11.73 -9.08
CA PRO A 284 7.42 11.33 -10.43
C PRO A 284 7.87 12.49 -11.31
N GLU A 285 7.45 13.72 -11.02
CA GLU A 285 7.85 14.91 -11.78
C GLU A 285 9.21 15.46 -11.32
N ALA A 286 9.62 15.14 -10.10
CA ALA A 286 10.82 15.71 -9.48
C ALA A 286 12.03 14.76 -9.47
N LEU A 287 11.89 13.50 -9.93
CA LEU A 287 12.92 12.45 -9.81
C LEU A 287 14.22 12.77 -10.58
N PRO A 288 15.31 13.17 -9.89
CA PRO A 288 16.54 13.58 -10.55
C PRO A 288 17.52 12.41 -10.70
N CYS A 289 17.38 11.37 -9.88
CA CYS A 289 18.34 10.30 -9.76
C CYS A 289 17.74 9.01 -9.17
N GLY A 290 18.29 7.86 -9.55
CA GLY A 290 17.82 6.53 -9.11
C GLY A 290 16.39 6.24 -9.55
N SER A 291 15.69 5.40 -8.78
CA SER A 291 14.31 5.01 -9.06
C SER A 291 13.30 5.75 -8.18
N LEU A 292 12.08 5.87 -8.68
CA LEU A 292 10.91 6.35 -7.94
C LEU A 292 10.60 5.39 -6.79
N MET A 293 10.25 5.97 -5.63
CA MET A 293 9.84 5.29 -4.42
C MET A 293 8.34 5.52 -4.16
N PRO A 294 7.64 4.54 -3.55
CA PRO A 294 8.14 3.22 -3.16
C PRO A 294 8.37 2.29 -4.36
N LEU A 295 9.48 1.54 -4.35
CA LEU A 295 9.78 0.55 -5.39
C LEU A 295 8.71 -0.56 -5.40
N GLY A 296 8.08 -0.80 -6.55
CA GLY A 296 7.05 -1.83 -6.72
C GLY A 296 5.73 -1.52 -5.97
N GLY A 297 5.64 -0.38 -5.30
CA GLY A 297 4.44 0.09 -4.60
C GLY A 297 3.69 1.16 -5.40
N ALA A 298 2.49 1.52 -4.95
CA ALA A 298 1.77 2.67 -5.49
C ALA A 298 2.52 3.97 -5.17
N ALA A 299 2.55 4.89 -6.14
CA ALA A 299 3.01 6.26 -5.90
C ALA A 299 2.13 6.92 -4.83
N LEU A 300 2.70 7.91 -4.12
CA LEU A 300 1.91 8.71 -3.19
C LEU A 300 0.85 9.52 -3.95
N SER A 301 -0.34 9.64 -3.38
CA SER A 301 -1.37 10.54 -3.89
C SER A 301 -0.89 11.99 -3.95
N GLU A 302 -1.57 12.79 -4.78
CA GLU A 302 -1.39 14.24 -4.84
C GLU A 302 -1.55 14.90 -3.46
N GLN A 303 -2.49 14.40 -2.64
CA GLN A 303 -2.71 14.91 -1.29
C GLN A 303 -1.49 14.63 -0.38
N ARG A 304 -0.98 13.40 -0.36
CA ARG A 304 0.19 13.05 0.46
C ARG A 304 1.45 13.76 -0.02
N LEU A 305 1.62 13.92 -1.33
CA LEU A 305 2.68 14.73 -1.92
C LEU A 305 2.55 16.20 -1.52
N CYS A 306 1.34 16.77 -1.52
CA CYS A 306 1.08 18.12 -1.06
C CYS A 306 1.46 18.26 0.42
N ALA A 307 0.99 17.36 1.29
CA ALA A 307 1.26 17.40 2.71
C ALA A 307 2.77 17.31 3.02
N LEU A 308 3.47 16.41 2.34
CA LEU A 308 4.92 16.27 2.46
C LEU A 308 5.66 17.53 1.98
N ARG A 309 5.30 18.05 0.80
CA ARG A 309 5.90 19.28 0.24
C ARG A 309 5.65 20.48 1.14
N ALA A 310 4.42 20.63 1.64
CA ALA A 310 4.02 21.69 2.57
C ALA A 310 4.83 21.65 3.86
N TRP A 311 4.98 20.48 4.49
CA TRP A 311 5.78 20.35 5.69
C TRP A 311 7.22 20.78 5.49
N ILE A 312 7.85 20.36 4.39
CA ILE A 312 9.22 20.77 4.04
C ILE A 312 9.27 22.28 3.80
N ALA A 313 8.36 22.82 3.00
CA ALA A 313 8.28 24.24 2.67
C ALA A 313 8.11 25.12 3.92
N CYS A 314 7.34 24.65 4.90
CA CYS A 314 7.15 25.34 6.17
C CYS A 314 8.33 25.22 7.13
N GLY A 315 9.43 24.57 6.74
CA GLY A 315 10.65 24.48 7.56
C GLY A 315 10.83 23.14 8.27
N ALA A 316 10.05 22.12 7.91
CA ALA A 316 10.17 20.76 8.40
C ALA A 316 10.20 20.65 9.93
N CYS A 317 9.34 21.40 10.65
CA CYS A 317 9.28 21.34 12.11
C CYS A 317 8.78 19.98 12.63
N ALA A 318 9.33 19.52 13.76
CA ALA A 318 8.83 18.35 14.48
C ALA A 318 7.53 18.64 15.23
N ASP A 319 7.45 19.82 15.84
CA ASP A 319 6.29 20.30 16.59
C ASP A 319 5.41 21.17 15.67
N PRO A 320 4.13 20.82 15.45
CA PRO A 320 3.21 21.63 14.67
C PRO A 320 2.95 23.02 15.24
N ASP A 321 3.17 23.21 16.55
CA ASP A 321 2.96 24.48 17.25
C ASP A 321 4.24 25.33 17.34
N ASP A 322 5.36 24.88 16.75
CA ASP A 322 6.57 25.69 16.66
C ASP A 322 6.25 27.00 15.93
N ALA A 323 6.48 28.13 16.60
CA ALA A 323 6.16 29.46 16.08
C ALA A 323 6.81 29.77 14.72
N ARG A 324 7.90 29.08 14.36
CA ARG A 324 8.56 29.22 13.04
C ARG A 324 7.75 28.61 11.91
N CYS A 325 6.98 27.56 12.19
CA CYS A 325 6.26 26.77 11.21
C CYS A 325 4.73 26.98 11.30
N ALA A 326 4.20 27.35 12.47
CA ALA A 326 2.77 27.35 12.75
C ALA A 326 1.94 28.26 11.83
N GLU A 327 2.48 29.41 11.39
CA GLU A 327 1.78 30.29 10.44
C GLU A 327 1.68 29.67 9.06
N CYS A 328 2.82 29.24 8.50
CA CYS A 328 2.87 28.55 7.21
C CYS A 328 2.01 27.28 7.22
N GLN A 329 2.05 26.49 8.29
CA GLN A 329 1.28 25.25 8.40
C GLN A 329 -0.24 25.48 8.37
N ARG A 330 -0.73 26.61 8.92
CA ARG A 330 -2.16 26.95 8.83
C ARG A 330 -2.59 27.25 7.40
N GLU A 331 -1.76 27.95 6.64
CA GLU A 331 -2.03 28.27 5.24
C GLU A 331 -1.93 27.01 4.37
N ALA A 332 -0.86 26.23 4.55
CA ALA A 332 -0.59 25.03 3.76
C ALA A 332 -1.64 23.92 3.96
N ARG A 333 -2.22 23.80 5.17
CA ARG A 333 -3.35 22.88 5.41
C ARG A 333 -4.52 23.16 4.46
N ALA A 334 -4.89 24.43 4.31
CA ALA A 334 -5.98 24.80 3.42
C ALA A 334 -5.66 24.51 1.95
N GLU A 335 -4.42 24.76 1.53
CA GLU A 335 -3.95 24.46 0.17
C GLU A 335 -3.94 22.95 -0.14
N CYS A 336 -3.60 22.12 0.84
CA CYS A 336 -3.60 20.66 0.72
C CYS A 336 -4.95 19.99 1.06
N GLY A 337 -6.03 20.75 1.17
CA GLY A 337 -7.38 20.21 1.41
C GLY A 337 -7.63 19.68 2.83
N VAL A 338 -6.76 20.04 3.79
CA VAL A 338 -6.90 19.71 5.21
C VAL A 338 -7.77 20.76 5.90
N VAL A 339 -8.88 20.33 6.51
CA VAL A 339 -9.83 21.17 7.26
C VAL A 339 -9.79 20.81 8.74
N LEU A 340 -9.64 21.81 9.59
CA LEU A 340 -9.77 21.59 11.04
C LEU A 340 -11.26 21.51 11.42
N ASP A 341 -11.64 20.49 12.18
CA ASP A 341 -12.98 20.38 12.73
C ASP A 341 -13.23 21.40 13.85
N GLU A 342 -14.44 21.40 14.42
CA GLU A 342 -14.81 22.30 15.53
C GLU A 342 -13.95 22.10 16.79
N ALA A 343 -13.32 20.94 16.96
CA ALA A 343 -12.40 20.63 18.04
C ALA A 343 -10.94 21.01 17.71
N GLY A 344 -10.67 21.54 16.51
CA GLY A 344 -9.33 21.88 16.04
C GLY A 344 -8.53 20.66 15.57
N GLN A 345 -9.18 19.52 15.40
CA GLN A 345 -8.56 18.29 14.94
C GLN A 345 -8.53 18.28 13.40
N PRO A 346 -7.38 17.96 12.78
CA PRO A 346 -7.29 17.92 11.32
C PRO A 346 -8.17 16.79 10.77
N GLY A 347 -9.19 17.17 10.01
CA GLY A 347 -9.92 16.34 9.06
C GLY A 347 -9.64 16.83 7.64
N CYS A 348 -10.28 16.25 6.63
CA CYS A 348 -10.05 16.66 5.25
C CYS A 348 -11.32 16.69 4.44
N VAL A 349 -11.32 17.54 3.42
CA VAL A 349 -12.33 17.51 2.37
C VAL A 349 -11.96 16.35 1.45
N GLU A 350 -12.80 15.33 1.38
CA GLU A 350 -12.62 14.22 0.45
C GLU A 350 -12.70 14.74 -1.00
N GLU A 351 -11.59 15.18 -1.58
CA GLU A 351 -11.47 15.14 -3.03
C GLU A 351 -10.98 13.75 -3.41
N THR A 352 -11.90 12.98 -3.97
CA THR A 352 -11.66 11.70 -4.62
C THR A 352 -10.77 11.94 -5.84
N ALA A 353 -9.46 12.12 -5.63
CA ALA A 353 -8.49 12.18 -6.70
C ALA A 353 -8.21 10.75 -7.19
N CYS A 354 -9.11 10.24 -8.03
CA CYS A 354 -8.81 9.09 -8.87
C CYS A 354 -7.77 9.52 -9.91
N PRO A 355 -6.63 8.82 -10.09
CA PRO A 355 -5.87 8.95 -11.33
C PRO A 355 -6.82 8.65 -12.48
N GLY A 356 -7.13 9.69 -13.26
CA GLY A 356 -8.15 9.63 -14.29
C GLY A 356 -7.80 8.62 -15.37
N PHE A 357 -8.45 7.47 -15.37
CA PHE A 357 -8.73 6.79 -16.63
C PHE A 357 -9.78 7.62 -17.36
N ALA A 358 -9.33 8.36 -18.38
CA ALA A 358 -10.22 8.94 -19.36
C ALA A 358 -11.17 7.83 -19.87
N ARG A 359 -12.47 8.09 -19.80
CA ARG A 359 -13.51 7.24 -20.41
C ARG A 359 -13.10 6.95 -21.85
N PRO A 360 -12.93 5.68 -22.29
CA PRO A 360 -12.99 5.41 -23.71
C PRO A 360 -14.41 5.79 -24.18
N GLY A 361 -14.47 6.68 -25.17
CA GLY A 361 -15.72 7.09 -25.82
C GLY A 361 -16.33 6.00 -26.67
#